data_AF-A0A352L3E5-F1
#
_entry.id   AF-A0A352L3E5-F1
#
_cell.length_a   1.000
_cell.length_b   1.000
_cell.length_c   1.000
_cell.angle_alpha   90.00
_cell.angle_beta   90.00
_cell.angle_gamma   90.00
#
_symmetry.space_group_name_H-M   'P 1'
#
loop_
_entity.id
_entity.type
_entity.pdbx_description
1 polymer ?
#
loop_
_entity_poly.entity_id
_entity_poly.type
_entity_poly.pdbx_seq_one_letter_code
_entity_poly.pdbx_strand_id
1 'polypeptide(L)'
;AASAGSGNPAADPIVNPGHFQDARLDAVCNQCHLAGQRRVLKNGYSEFDFRPGMRVSDLWTVFVKTKGTTAGTEDPAGAVSHVEQMHASRCYQQTSGGLNCISCHDPHEVPAAGQESAFYRAKCLECHSAGRVECSELPERRANDGRGDSCIICHMPAYPAADVHSAQTDHRVLRRPLVSEAAAVMATNPEAGQPLQRDERSLVAWREPGVPEEAGELTRASGIYLSELAYFGGSNEAAARAVVLLDESLAREAVDVEALLARGRALIQLGRLPEAVKSLEALLKLSPKHETALEVLASAQHESGRIRSARTTYEKLLEVNPHRSRYHGRYAHVLGQLQEYSRGVQAAEKALELDPSLVQAHQWLQMTWEHRGMADRADYHRQMAGQMVGGGGGGGGAGEGGGGGGPEAV
;
A
#
# COMPACT_ATOMS: atom_id res chain seq x y z
N ALA A 1 -11.83 25.91 -2.71
CA ALA A 1 -12.00 26.36 -1.32
C ALA A 1 -13.33 25.80 -0.81
N ALA A 2 -13.30 24.55 -0.37
CA ALA A 2 -14.40 23.88 0.34
C ALA A 2 -13.80 23.46 1.69
N SER A 3 -14.58 23.63 2.74
CA SER A 3 -14.18 23.66 4.14
C SER A 3 -13.34 22.45 4.57
N ALA A 4 -12.02 22.69 4.71
CA ALA A 4 -11.15 21.86 5.54
C ALA A 4 -11.75 21.74 6.93
N GLY A 5 -11.65 20.54 7.51
CA GLY A 5 -12.15 20.22 8.83
C GLY A 5 -11.80 21.29 9.86
N SER A 6 -12.73 21.53 10.76
CA SER A 6 -12.70 22.52 11.84
C SER A 6 -11.61 22.26 12.90
N GLY A 7 -10.38 21.99 12.49
CA GLY A 7 -9.21 22.09 13.34
C GLY A 7 -8.95 23.56 13.58
N ASN A 8 -9.41 24.07 14.72
CA ASN A 8 -9.16 25.43 15.16
C ASN A 8 -7.65 25.72 15.12
N PRO A 9 -7.15 26.62 14.25
CA PRO A 9 -5.73 26.95 14.16
C PRO A 9 -5.19 27.68 15.40
N ALA A 10 -6.06 27.96 16.38
CA ALA A 10 -5.71 28.55 17.68
C ALA A 10 -5.48 27.52 18.81
N ALA A 11 -5.51 26.22 18.54
CA ALA A 11 -5.16 25.20 19.53
C ALA A 11 -3.64 25.04 19.64
N ASP A 12 -3.13 24.93 20.87
CA ASP A 12 -1.72 24.66 21.17
C ASP A 12 -1.20 23.49 20.31
N PRO A 13 -0.10 23.66 19.54
CA PRO A 13 0.44 22.58 18.71
C PRO A 13 0.99 21.42 19.54
N ILE A 14 1.20 21.61 20.85
CA ILE A 14 1.65 20.58 21.76
C ILE A 14 0.42 19.90 22.37
N VAL A 15 0.16 18.69 21.91
CA VAL A 15 -0.90 17.86 22.45
C VAL A 15 -0.33 16.95 23.53
N ASN A 16 -0.95 16.95 24.72
CA ASN A 16 -0.68 15.98 25.77
C ASN A 16 -1.60 14.76 25.58
N PRO A 17 -1.10 13.59 25.17
CA PRO A 17 -1.93 12.40 24.95
C PRO A 17 -2.66 11.94 26.21
N GLY A 18 -2.10 12.16 27.40
CA GLY A 18 -2.70 11.78 28.69
C GLY A 18 -4.02 12.48 29.01
N HIS A 19 -4.43 13.48 28.23
CA HIS A 19 -5.75 14.09 28.34
C HIS A 19 -6.85 13.33 27.57
N PHE A 20 -6.49 12.36 26.72
CA PHE A 20 -7.44 11.54 26.00
C PHE A 20 -7.77 10.26 26.76
N GLN A 21 -9.05 9.90 26.75
CA GLN A 21 -9.57 8.64 27.28
C GLN A 21 -10.23 7.80 26.17
N ASP A 22 -9.89 8.10 24.92
CA ASP A 22 -10.44 7.49 23.71
C ASP A 22 -9.34 7.12 22.72
N ALA A 23 -9.73 6.68 21.52
CA ALA A 23 -8.82 6.19 20.49
C ALA A 23 -7.75 7.20 20.03
N ARG A 24 -7.90 8.50 20.34
CA ARG A 24 -6.86 9.51 20.08
C ARG A 24 -5.58 9.27 20.86
N LEU A 25 -5.67 8.60 22.02
CA LEU A 25 -4.51 8.25 22.83
C LEU A 25 -3.53 7.35 22.05
N ASP A 26 -4.09 6.33 21.38
CA ASP A 26 -3.30 5.35 20.62
C ASP A 26 -3.04 5.77 19.18
N ALA A 27 -3.71 6.81 18.67
CA ALA A 27 -3.65 7.21 17.26
C ALA A 27 -2.22 7.50 16.76
N VAL A 28 -1.37 8.08 17.61
CA VAL A 28 0.05 8.32 17.27
C VAL A 28 0.81 7.00 17.09
N CYS A 29 0.58 6.02 17.95
CA CYS A 29 1.14 4.68 17.81
C CYS A 29 0.57 3.99 16.58
N ASN A 30 -0.75 4.09 16.37
CA ASN A 30 -1.47 3.46 15.27
C ASN A 30 -1.03 4.00 13.90
N GLN A 31 -0.58 5.26 13.81
CA GLN A 31 -0.01 5.79 12.57
C GLN A 31 1.11 4.90 12.01
N CYS A 32 1.91 4.27 12.87
CA CYS A 32 2.99 3.38 12.44
C CYS A 32 2.66 1.89 12.66
N HIS A 33 1.92 1.57 13.72
CA HIS A 33 1.71 0.18 14.18
C HIS A 33 0.34 -0.43 13.85
N LEU A 34 -0.55 0.30 13.17
CA LEU A 34 -1.71 -0.28 12.51
C LEU A 34 -1.36 -0.52 11.04
N ALA A 35 -0.63 -1.59 10.74
CA ALA A 35 -0.14 -1.86 9.39
C ALA A 35 -1.24 -1.73 8.34
N GLY A 36 -2.34 -2.45 8.56
CA GLY A 36 -3.35 -2.67 7.54
C GLY A 36 -2.81 -3.40 6.31
N GLN A 37 -3.72 -3.81 5.43
CA GLN A 37 -3.42 -4.26 4.07
C GLN A 37 -3.33 -3.07 3.11
N ARG A 38 -4.15 -2.03 3.37
CA ARG A 38 -4.17 -0.79 2.60
C ARG A 38 -4.72 0.35 3.45
N ARG A 39 -4.17 1.55 3.28
CA ARG A 39 -4.66 2.79 3.89
C ARG A 39 -5.06 3.79 2.82
N VAL A 40 -6.34 4.06 2.66
CA VAL A 40 -6.81 5.07 1.69
C VAL A 40 -7.01 6.39 2.42
N LEU A 41 -6.29 7.43 2.01
CA LEU A 41 -6.51 8.79 2.49
C LEU A 41 -7.94 9.24 2.15
N LYS A 42 -8.62 9.85 3.12
CA LYS A 42 -9.91 10.52 2.92
C LYS A 42 -9.76 11.68 1.93
N ASN A 43 -10.83 11.98 1.20
CA ASN A 43 -10.78 13.04 0.20
C ASN A 43 -10.37 14.38 0.83
N GLY A 44 -9.49 15.12 0.15
CA GLY A 44 -9.00 16.43 0.60
C GLY A 44 -7.87 16.40 1.63
N TYR A 45 -7.43 15.23 2.10
CA TYR A 45 -6.29 15.09 3.01
C TYR A 45 -5.02 14.66 2.29
N SER A 46 -3.88 14.98 2.89
CA SER A 46 -2.54 14.52 2.54
C SER A 46 -1.93 13.69 3.67
N GLU A 47 -0.90 12.89 3.34
CA GLU A 47 -0.16 12.09 4.33
C GLU A 47 0.48 12.96 5.44
N PHE A 48 0.67 14.25 5.18
CA PHE A 48 1.30 15.20 6.11
C PHE A 48 0.30 15.96 6.98
N ASP A 49 -1.00 15.69 6.89
CA ASP A 49 -2.01 16.41 7.67
C ASP A 49 -2.22 15.83 9.07
N PHE A 50 -1.73 14.61 9.34
CA PHE A 50 -1.89 14.00 10.65
C PHE A 50 -1.18 14.81 11.74
N ARG A 51 -1.88 15.08 12.84
CA ARG A 51 -1.32 15.73 14.02
C ARG A 51 -1.62 14.88 15.25
N PRO A 52 -0.70 14.81 16.24
CA PRO A 52 -1.02 14.21 17.54
C PRO A 52 -2.34 14.75 18.08
N GLY A 53 -3.20 13.87 18.60
CA GLY A 53 -4.56 14.21 19.04
C GLY A 53 -5.65 14.11 17.98
N MET A 54 -5.31 13.86 16.71
CA MET A 54 -6.27 13.38 15.70
C MET A 54 -6.45 11.87 15.82
N ARG A 55 -7.57 11.36 15.31
CA ARG A 55 -7.78 9.91 15.13
C ARG A 55 -7.16 9.46 13.81
N VAL A 56 -6.81 8.18 13.72
CA VAL A 56 -6.37 7.60 12.42
C VAL A 56 -7.52 7.64 11.42
N SER A 57 -8.73 7.33 11.87
CA SER A 57 -9.95 7.38 11.05
C SER A 57 -10.39 8.79 10.65
N ASP A 58 -9.78 9.86 11.15
CA ASP A 58 -10.03 11.22 10.65
C ASP A 58 -9.36 11.44 9.28
N LEU A 59 -8.26 10.73 8.98
CA LEU A 59 -7.50 10.89 7.74
C LEU A 59 -7.50 9.67 6.84
N TRP A 60 -7.55 8.46 7.39
CA TRP A 60 -7.44 7.23 6.62
C TRP A 60 -8.60 6.28 6.85
N THR A 61 -9.09 5.70 5.76
CA THR A 61 -9.80 4.42 5.80
C THR A 61 -8.77 3.30 5.69
N VAL A 62 -8.58 2.56 6.79
CA VAL A 62 -7.63 1.44 6.84
C VAL A 62 -8.37 0.14 6.58
N PHE A 63 -7.91 -0.67 5.64
CA PHE A 63 -8.40 -2.02 5.41
C PHE A 63 -7.49 -3.02 6.11
N VAL A 64 -8.08 -3.94 6.86
CA VAL A 64 -7.41 -5.06 7.54
C VAL A 64 -7.95 -6.39 7.02
N LYS A 65 -7.22 -7.49 7.23
CA LYS A 65 -7.77 -8.85 6.98
C LYS A 65 -8.91 -9.14 7.97
N THR A 66 -9.85 -10.01 7.60
CA THR A 66 -11.04 -10.36 8.39
C THR A 66 -10.75 -10.76 9.85
N LYS A 67 -11.79 -10.65 10.71
CA LYS A 67 -11.75 -11.15 12.09
C LYS A 67 -11.31 -12.62 12.11
N GLY A 68 -10.09 -12.87 12.58
CA GLY A 68 -9.53 -14.20 12.78
C GLY A 68 -8.18 -14.44 12.10
N THR A 69 -7.82 -13.67 11.07
CA THR A 69 -6.65 -13.95 10.20
C THR A 69 -5.52 -12.92 10.29
N THR A 70 -5.68 -11.84 11.05
CA THR A 70 -4.58 -10.90 11.39
C THR A 70 -3.82 -11.29 12.65
N ALA A 71 -4.21 -12.38 13.29
CA ALA A 71 -3.43 -12.94 14.39
C ALA A 71 -2.08 -13.36 13.77
N GLY A 72 -0.95 -12.84 14.27
CA GLY A 72 0.43 -12.99 13.74
C GLY A 72 0.94 -14.43 13.66
N THR A 73 0.17 -15.27 12.97
CA THR A 73 0.24 -16.72 12.87
C THR A 73 0.10 -17.17 11.42
N GLU A 74 -0.55 -16.36 10.56
CA GLU A 74 -0.67 -16.64 9.11
C GLU A 74 0.21 -15.71 8.25
N ASP A 75 0.76 -14.65 8.85
CA ASP A 75 1.62 -13.67 8.16
C ASP A 75 2.79 -13.25 9.08
N PRO A 76 3.83 -14.09 9.21
CA PRO A 76 5.05 -13.76 9.96
C PRO A 76 5.82 -12.54 9.41
N ALA A 77 5.37 -11.95 8.28
CA ALA A 77 6.06 -10.87 7.59
C ALA A 77 5.60 -9.45 7.99
N GLY A 78 4.51 -9.31 8.74
CA GLY A 78 4.00 -7.99 9.14
C GLY A 78 4.75 -7.38 10.33
N ALA A 79 5.88 -6.70 10.09
CA ALA A 79 6.74 -6.01 11.08
C ALA A 79 6.00 -5.09 12.08
N VAL A 80 4.81 -4.60 11.72
CA VAL A 80 4.10 -3.51 12.43
C VAL A 80 2.60 -3.80 12.63
N SER A 81 2.20 -5.05 12.87
CA SER A 81 0.79 -5.46 13.06
C SER A 81 0.30 -5.50 14.53
N HIS A 82 0.96 -4.75 15.41
CA HIS A 82 0.72 -4.82 16.87
C HIS A 82 -0.70 -4.39 17.25
N VAL A 83 -1.28 -3.40 16.55
CA VAL A 83 -2.61 -2.86 16.86
C VAL A 83 -3.70 -3.88 16.53
N GLU A 84 -3.59 -4.55 15.39
CA GLU A 84 -4.51 -5.62 15.01
C GLU A 84 -4.45 -6.79 16.00
N GLN A 85 -3.24 -7.16 16.46
CA GLN A 85 -3.03 -8.20 17.47
C GLN A 85 -3.64 -7.82 18.82
N MET A 86 -3.41 -6.59 19.29
CA MET A 86 -4.04 -6.09 20.51
C MET A 86 -5.56 -6.13 20.42
N HIS A 87 -6.15 -5.67 19.31
CA HIS A 87 -7.60 -5.69 19.13
C HIS A 87 -8.19 -7.09 19.00
N ALA A 88 -7.40 -8.09 18.58
CA ALA A 88 -7.79 -9.50 18.61
C ALA A 88 -7.67 -10.12 20.02
N SER A 89 -6.94 -9.49 20.95
CA SER A 89 -6.78 -9.98 22.32
C SER A 89 -8.10 -9.94 23.08
N ARG A 90 -8.44 -11.07 23.72
CA ARG A 90 -9.56 -11.13 24.66
C ARG A 90 -9.33 -10.22 25.87
N CYS A 91 -8.08 -10.10 26.34
CA CYS A 91 -7.74 -9.25 27.47
C CYS A 91 -8.03 -7.79 27.14
N TYR A 92 -7.53 -7.31 26.00
CA TYR A 92 -7.80 -5.96 25.51
C TYR A 92 -9.31 -5.69 25.37
N GLN A 93 -10.03 -6.59 24.69
CA GLN A 93 -11.49 -6.46 24.51
C GLN A 93 -12.26 -6.38 25.83
N GLN A 94 -11.87 -7.17 26.83
CA GLN A 94 -12.57 -7.20 28.13
C GLN A 94 -12.37 -5.93 28.96
N THR A 95 -11.25 -5.22 28.77
CA THR A 95 -10.97 -3.98 29.51
C THR A 95 -11.84 -2.80 29.07
N SER A 96 -12.56 -2.93 27.94
CA SER A 96 -13.48 -1.91 27.43
C SER A 96 -12.87 -0.50 27.35
N GLY A 97 -11.62 -0.41 26.88
CA GLY A 97 -10.87 0.85 26.77
C GLY A 97 -9.94 1.15 27.95
N GLY A 98 -9.86 0.27 28.94
CA GLY A 98 -8.92 0.39 30.07
C GLY A 98 -7.47 0.01 29.77
N LEU A 99 -7.21 -0.68 28.65
CA LEU A 99 -5.88 -1.04 28.17
C LEU A 99 -5.58 -0.30 26.86
N ASN A 100 -4.37 0.23 26.72
CA ASN A 100 -3.88 1.01 25.57
C ASN A 100 -2.36 0.78 25.39
N CYS A 101 -1.75 1.40 24.37
CA CYS A 101 -0.33 1.19 24.07
C CYS A 101 0.59 1.58 25.24
N ILE A 102 0.26 2.66 25.95
CA ILE A 102 1.07 3.17 27.07
C ILE A 102 0.83 2.45 28.40
N SER A 103 -0.09 1.49 28.43
CA SER A 103 -0.30 0.65 29.62
C SER A 103 0.89 -0.29 29.85
N CYS A 104 1.56 -0.70 28.77
CA CYS A 104 2.71 -1.60 28.81
C CYS A 104 4.02 -0.91 28.39
N HIS A 105 3.95 0.17 27.60
CA HIS A 105 5.10 0.90 27.10
C HIS A 105 5.15 2.33 27.63
N ASP A 106 6.35 2.84 27.87
CA ASP A 106 6.57 4.28 28.04
C ASP A 106 7.50 4.74 26.90
N PRO A 107 7.04 5.64 26.00
CA PRO A 107 7.88 6.12 24.91
C PRO A 107 9.05 6.99 25.37
N HIS A 108 9.07 7.44 26.64
CA HIS A 108 10.15 8.24 27.23
C HIS A 108 11.06 7.43 28.15
N GLU A 109 10.57 6.30 28.68
CA GLU A 109 11.32 5.44 29.59
C GLU A 109 11.36 3.99 29.09
N VAL A 110 12.56 3.52 28.75
CA VAL A 110 12.81 2.11 28.44
C VAL A 110 13.44 1.41 29.66
N PRO A 111 12.99 0.20 30.01
CA PRO A 111 13.57 -0.55 31.12
C PRO A 111 15.04 -0.83 30.86
N ALA A 112 15.87 -0.71 31.91
CA ALA A 112 17.29 -1.02 31.82
C ALA A 112 17.51 -2.52 31.53
N ALA A 113 18.64 -2.83 30.88
CA ALA A 113 19.00 -4.19 30.55
C ALA A 113 18.98 -5.10 31.80
N GLY A 114 18.25 -6.21 31.73
CA GLY A 114 18.06 -7.17 32.82
C GLY A 114 16.89 -6.85 33.78
N GLN A 115 16.20 -5.72 33.61
CA GLN A 115 15.02 -5.35 34.40
C GLN A 115 13.69 -5.52 33.64
N GLU A 116 13.73 -5.93 32.38
CA GLU A 116 12.58 -6.00 31.48
C GLU A 116 11.49 -6.94 32.03
N SER A 117 11.88 -8.15 32.44
CA SER A 117 10.96 -9.13 33.02
C SER A 117 10.21 -8.59 34.24
N ALA A 118 10.92 -7.91 35.14
CA ALA A 118 10.32 -7.34 36.34
C ALA A 118 9.39 -6.16 36.00
N PHE A 119 9.83 -5.28 35.09
CA PHE A 119 9.05 -4.12 34.63
C PHE A 119 7.72 -4.55 34.01
N TYR A 120 7.75 -5.41 32.98
CA TYR A 120 6.53 -5.83 32.30
C TYR A 120 5.63 -6.70 33.19
N ARG A 121 6.21 -7.53 34.06
CA ARG A 121 5.43 -8.29 35.04
C ARG A 121 4.68 -7.38 36.01
N ALA A 122 5.28 -6.28 36.46
CA ALA A 122 4.61 -5.32 37.33
C ALA A 122 3.34 -4.77 36.66
N LYS A 123 3.40 -4.43 35.36
CA LYS A 123 2.23 -4.00 34.58
C LYS A 123 1.13 -5.04 34.54
N CYS A 124 1.46 -6.31 34.29
CA CYS A 124 0.47 -7.39 34.29
C CYS A 124 -0.23 -7.54 35.65
N LEU A 125 0.50 -7.37 36.75
CA LEU A 125 -0.01 -7.55 38.11
C LEU A 125 -0.92 -6.42 38.60
N GLU A 126 -0.96 -5.26 37.92
CA GLU A 126 -1.95 -4.21 38.23
C GLU A 126 -3.39 -4.73 38.09
N CYS A 127 -3.61 -5.68 37.17
CA CYS A 127 -4.89 -6.36 36.97
C CYS A 127 -4.90 -7.80 37.51
N HIS A 128 -3.79 -8.53 37.39
CA HIS A 128 -3.64 -9.94 37.76
C HIS A 128 -3.03 -10.15 39.16
N SER A 129 -3.47 -9.36 40.14
CA SER A 129 -2.98 -9.48 41.52
C SER A 129 -3.60 -10.68 42.25
N ALA A 130 -2.94 -11.07 43.35
CA ALA A 130 -3.46 -12.07 44.29
C ALA A 130 -4.90 -11.71 44.72
N GLY A 131 -5.79 -12.72 44.73
CA GLY A 131 -7.21 -12.53 45.04
C GLY A 131 -8.10 -12.07 43.87
N ARG A 132 -7.57 -11.89 42.65
CA ARG A 132 -8.37 -11.67 41.43
C ARG A 132 -8.21 -12.81 40.44
N VAL A 133 -7.08 -12.87 39.75
CA VAL A 133 -6.76 -13.87 38.74
C VAL A 133 -5.29 -14.23 38.88
N GLU A 134 -5.02 -15.38 39.47
CA GLU A 134 -3.65 -15.87 39.68
C GLU A 134 -3.19 -16.76 38.53
N CYS A 135 -1.88 -16.75 38.26
CA CYS A 135 -1.28 -17.63 37.28
C CYS A 135 -1.39 -19.09 37.75
N SER A 136 -1.98 -19.95 36.92
CA SER A 136 -2.12 -21.37 37.22
C SER A 136 -0.81 -22.15 37.15
N GLU A 137 0.27 -21.55 36.62
CA GLU A 137 1.57 -22.19 36.51
C GLU A 137 2.39 -21.99 37.79
N LEU A 138 3.03 -23.07 38.22
CA LEU A 138 3.79 -23.14 39.47
C LEU A 138 5.01 -22.19 39.42
N PRO A 139 5.31 -21.44 40.50
CA PRO A 139 6.44 -20.51 40.55
C PRO A 139 7.78 -21.14 40.13
N GLU A 140 8.02 -22.40 40.50
CA GLU A 140 9.24 -23.13 40.16
C GLU A 140 9.35 -23.37 38.65
N ARG A 141 8.22 -23.59 37.96
CA ARG A 141 8.20 -23.74 36.50
C ARG A 141 8.33 -22.40 35.79
N ARG A 142 7.74 -21.34 36.34
CA ARG A 142 7.90 -19.97 35.81
C ARG A 142 9.35 -19.48 35.92
N ALA A 143 10.11 -19.94 36.92
CA ALA A 143 11.51 -19.57 37.10
C ALA A 143 12.50 -20.36 36.22
N ASN A 144 12.08 -21.50 35.65
CA ASN A 144 12.98 -22.52 35.09
C ASN A 144 13.27 -22.43 33.58
N ASP A 145 12.77 -21.41 32.87
CA ASP A 145 13.00 -21.23 31.42
C ASP A 145 14.24 -20.39 31.07
N GLY A 146 15.06 -20.06 32.08
CA GLY A 146 16.34 -19.36 31.92
C GLY A 146 16.25 -17.83 31.87
N ARG A 147 15.06 -17.24 32.02
CA ARG A 147 14.88 -15.77 31.97
C ARG A 147 14.05 -15.16 33.14
N GLY A 148 13.77 -15.97 34.17
CA GLY A 148 13.15 -15.56 35.44
C GLY A 148 11.62 -15.58 35.45
N ASP A 149 10.98 -15.25 36.59
CA ASP A 149 9.52 -15.19 36.74
C ASP A 149 8.92 -14.08 35.85
N SER A 150 8.70 -14.35 34.56
CA SER A 150 8.31 -13.38 33.53
C SER A 150 7.01 -13.78 32.83
N CYS A 151 6.02 -12.89 32.81
CA CYS A 151 4.74 -13.15 32.15
C CYS A 151 4.84 -13.12 30.62
N ILE A 152 5.71 -12.26 30.08
CA ILE A 152 5.78 -12.00 28.63
C ILE A 152 6.37 -13.17 27.84
N ILE A 153 7.13 -14.08 28.48
CA ILE A 153 7.70 -15.24 27.79
C ILE A 153 6.61 -16.19 27.27
N CYS A 154 5.62 -16.48 28.12
CA CYS A 154 4.51 -17.36 27.76
C CYS A 154 3.35 -16.62 27.09
N HIS A 155 3.06 -15.39 27.54
CA HIS A 155 1.86 -14.67 27.13
C HIS A 155 2.09 -13.70 25.96
N MET A 156 3.33 -13.24 25.74
CA MET A 156 3.71 -12.38 24.62
C MET A 156 5.00 -12.89 23.94
N PRO A 157 5.04 -14.17 23.53
CA PRO A 157 6.27 -14.79 23.04
C PRO A 157 6.85 -14.00 21.87
N ALA A 158 8.19 -13.93 21.83
CA ALA A 158 8.90 -13.39 20.69
C ALA A 158 8.88 -14.38 19.51
N TYR A 159 8.74 -13.87 18.30
CA TYR A 159 8.85 -14.63 17.05
C TYR A 159 9.73 -13.88 16.05
N PRO A 160 10.43 -14.61 15.16
CA PRO A 160 11.20 -13.97 14.09
C PRO A 160 10.27 -13.22 13.14
N ALA A 161 10.62 -11.99 12.80
CA ALA A 161 10.00 -11.28 11.70
C ALA A 161 10.59 -11.77 10.36
N ALA A 162 9.85 -11.63 9.26
CA ALA A 162 10.39 -11.97 7.93
C ALA A 162 11.52 -11.05 7.47
N ASP A 163 11.76 -9.92 8.14
CA ASP A 163 12.94 -9.08 7.92
C ASP A 163 14.11 -9.52 8.81
N VAL A 164 15.33 -9.52 8.24
CA VAL A 164 16.54 -10.07 8.87
C VAL A 164 17.10 -9.23 10.03
N HIS A 165 16.35 -8.23 10.52
CA HIS A 165 16.85 -7.27 11.51
C HIS A 165 15.87 -6.93 12.65
N SER A 166 14.69 -7.56 12.75
CA SER A 166 13.76 -7.31 13.86
C SER A 166 13.23 -8.59 14.52
N ALA A 167 13.03 -8.52 15.83
CA ALA A 167 12.29 -9.53 16.58
C ALA A 167 10.95 -8.90 16.98
N GLN A 168 9.85 -9.62 16.77
CA GLN A 168 8.52 -9.16 17.15
C GLN A 168 8.00 -9.94 18.35
N THR A 169 7.14 -9.32 19.15
CA THR A 169 6.42 -9.97 20.25
C THR A 169 4.94 -10.09 19.93
N ASP A 170 4.31 -11.16 20.42
CA ASP A 170 2.88 -11.37 20.22
C ASP A 170 2.06 -10.45 21.12
N HIS A 171 1.41 -9.45 20.52
CA HIS A 171 0.61 -8.47 21.26
C HIS A 171 -0.84 -8.92 21.51
N ARG A 172 -1.18 -10.20 21.23
CA ARG A 172 -2.50 -10.78 21.58
C ARG A 172 -2.62 -11.13 23.07
N VAL A 173 -1.51 -11.20 23.81
CA VAL A 173 -1.48 -11.59 25.24
C VAL A 173 -2.21 -12.93 25.45
N LEU A 174 -1.61 -14.00 24.95
CA LEU A 174 -2.26 -15.31 24.84
C LEU A 174 -2.57 -15.91 26.21
N ARG A 175 -3.82 -16.26 26.52
CA ARG A 175 -4.16 -16.95 27.79
C ARG A 175 -3.47 -18.33 27.92
N ARG A 176 -3.26 -19.01 26.80
CA ARG A 176 -2.54 -20.29 26.72
C ARG A 176 -1.39 -20.13 25.74
N PRO A 177 -0.12 -20.39 26.14
CA PRO A 177 1.01 -20.28 25.23
C PRO A 177 0.83 -21.23 24.05
N LEU A 178 1.35 -20.83 22.88
CA LEU A 178 1.45 -21.72 21.72
C LEU A 178 2.38 -22.87 22.10
N VAL A 179 1.90 -24.11 21.99
CA VAL A 179 2.72 -25.30 22.26
C VAL A 179 3.82 -25.39 21.19
N SER A 180 5.04 -25.76 21.59
CA SER A 180 6.25 -25.68 20.74
C SER A 180 6.13 -26.38 19.37
N GLU A 181 5.34 -27.45 19.26
CA GLU A 181 5.09 -28.13 17.98
C GLU A 181 4.22 -27.29 17.03
N ALA A 182 3.21 -26.59 17.55
CA ALA A 182 2.40 -25.68 16.75
C ALA A 182 3.22 -24.44 16.34
N ALA A 183 4.03 -23.89 17.25
CA ALA A 183 4.94 -22.79 16.93
C ALA A 183 6.01 -23.18 15.88
N ALA A 184 6.49 -24.42 15.88
CA ALA A 184 7.48 -24.94 14.92
C ALA A 184 6.89 -25.29 13.53
N VAL A 185 5.66 -25.82 13.48
CA VAL A 185 4.96 -26.07 12.21
C VAL A 185 4.65 -24.75 11.47
N MET A 186 4.45 -23.67 12.21
CA MET A 186 4.13 -22.35 11.65
C MET A 186 5.35 -21.58 11.15
N ALA A 187 6.55 -21.91 11.66
CA ALA A 187 7.82 -21.39 11.18
C ALA A 187 8.33 -22.10 9.90
N THR A 188 7.78 -23.25 9.54
CA THR A 188 8.33 -24.13 8.50
C THR A 188 7.45 -24.26 7.25
N ASN A 189 6.29 -23.60 7.17
CA ASN A 189 5.44 -23.69 5.98
C ASN A 189 5.93 -22.72 4.87
N PRO A 190 6.53 -23.21 3.76
CA PRO A 190 7.13 -22.34 2.73
C PRO A 190 6.10 -21.62 1.87
N GLU A 191 4.82 -22.05 1.91
CA GLU A 191 3.72 -21.31 1.27
C GLU A 191 3.35 -20.02 2.01
N ALA A 192 3.77 -19.87 3.28
CA ALA A 192 3.66 -18.61 4.03
C ALA A 192 4.70 -17.55 3.58
N GLY A 193 5.63 -17.92 2.68
CA GLY A 193 6.60 -17.02 2.07
C GLY A 193 6.20 -16.54 0.66
N GLN A 194 5.05 -16.97 0.13
CA GLN A 194 4.49 -16.30 -1.04
C GLN A 194 3.87 -14.99 -0.56
N PRO A 195 4.11 -13.84 -1.22
CA PRO A 195 3.33 -12.63 -0.95
C PRO A 195 1.86 -13.02 -1.08
N LEU A 196 1.17 -13.09 0.05
CA LEU A 196 -0.21 -13.54 0.09
C LEU A 196 -0.99 -12.68 -0.89
N GLN A 197 -1.58 -13.35 -1.89
CA GLN A 197 -2.39 -12.73 -2.93
C GLN A 197 -3.40 -11.82 -2.24
N ARG A 198 -3.47 -10.54 -2.64
CA ARG A 198 -4.41 -9.57 -2.07
C ARG A 198 -5.84 -10.02 -2.39
N ASP A 199 -6.43 -10.84 -1.51
CA ASP A 199 -7.75 -11.43 -1.70
C ASP A 199 -8.85 -10.39 -1.41
N GLU A 200 -9.58 -10.02 -2.45
CA GLU A 200 -10.71 -9.08 -2.43
C GLU A 200 -11.84 -9.49 -1.46
N ARG A 201 -11.94 -10.77 -1.10
CA ARG A 201 -13.04 -11.33 -0.29
C ARG A 201 -12.77 -11.26 1.22
N SER A 202 -11.54 -10.95 1.61
CA SER A 202 -11.08 -10.99 3.01
C SER A 202 -10.82 -9.61 3.61
N LEU A 203 -11.37 -8.54 3.00
CA LEU A 203 -11.10 -7.16 3.37
C LEU A 203 -12.20 -6.56 4.24
N VAL A 204 -11.81 -6.05 5.40
CA VAL A 204 -12.72 -5.36 6.32
C VAL A 204 -12.12 -4.01 6.67
N ALA A 205 -12.91 -2.95 6.63
CA ALA A 205 -12.48 -1.65 7.14
C ALA A 205 -12.24 -1.73 8.65
N TRP A 206 -11.10 -1.21 9.08
CA TRP A 206 -10.77 -1.02 10.48
C TRP A 206 -11.82 -0.15 11.14
N ARG A 207 -12.44 -0.67 12.21
CA ARG A 207 -13.39 0.09 13.03
C ARG A 207 -12.67 0.58 14.27
N GLU A 208 -12.29 1.85 14.25
CA GLU A 208 -11.73 2.52 15.41
C GLU A 208 -12.79 2.60 16.53
N PRO A 209 -12.48 2.16 17.77
CA PRO A 209 -13.45 2.12 18.85
C PRO A 209 -14.11 3.48 19.12
N GLY A 210 -15.44 3.48 19.20
CA GLY A 210 -16.22 4.69 19.48
C GLY A 210 -16.33 5.66 18.29
N VAL A 211 -15.77 5.32 17.12
CA VAL A 211 -15.87 6.15 15.91
C VAL A 211 -16.91 5.56 14.96
N PRO A 212 -17.96 6.32 14.58
CA PRO A 212 -18.92 5.89 13.57
C PRO A 212 -18.27 5.70 12.20
N GLU A 213 -18.76 4.71 11.45
CA GLU A 213 -18.32 4.48 10.07
C GLU A 213 -19.05 5.44 9.12
N GLU A 214 -18.29 6.23 8.37
CA GLU A 214 -18.81 7.09 7.31
C GLU A 214 -19.05 6.26 6.05
N ALA A 215 -20.29 5.80 5.84
CA ALA A 215 -20.62 4.91 4.73
C ALA A 215 -20.19 5.44 3.35
N GLY A 216 -20.30 6.75 3.11
CA GLY A 216 -19.85 7.37 1.86
C GLY A 216 -18.34 7.26 1.64
N GLU A 217 -17.54 7.51 2.68
CA GLU A 217 -16.08 7.38 2.61
C GLU A 217 -15.66 5.92 2.51
N LEU A 218 -16.36 5.00 3.19
CA LEU A 218 -16.10 3.58 3.05
C LEU A 218 -16.36 3.10 1.61
N THR A 219 -17.45 3.54 0.98
CA THR A 219 -17.75 3.25 -0.44
C THR A 219 -16.62 3.75 -1.33
N ARG A 220 -16.19 5.02 -1.16
CA ARG A 220 -15.09 5.63 -1.89
C ARG A 220 -13.78 4.83 -1.74
N ALA A 221 -13.35 4.62 -0.50
CA ALA A 221 -12.10 3.93 -0.18
C ALA A 221 -12.11 2.48 -0.69
N SER A 222 -13.25 1.79 -0.59
CA SER A 222 -13.41 0.43 -1.11
C SER A 222 -13.29 0.40 -2.64
N GLY A 223 -13.88 1.39 -3.33
CA GLY A 223 -13.75 1.54 -4.78
C GLY A 223 -12.31 1.78 -5.22
N ILE A 224 -11.59 2.67 -4.53
CA ILE A 224 -10.16 2.95 -4.81
C ILE A 224 -9.34 1.67 -4.60
N TYR A 225 -9.52 1.00 -3.47
CA TYR A 225 -8.74 -0.20 -3.16
C TYR A 225 -9.01 -1.34 -4.15
N LEU A 226 -10.28 -1.61 -4.49
CA LEU A 226 -10.62 -2.60 -5.51
C LEU A 226 -10.02 -2.26 -6.88
N SER A 227 -9.95 -0.97 -7.25
CA SER A 227 -9.29 -0.57 -8.50
C SER A 227 -7.79 -0.89 -8.48
N GLU A 228 -7.11 -0.75 -7.34
CA GLU A 228 -5.70 -1.12 -7.23
C GLU A 228 -5.53 -2.64 -7.31
N LEU A 229 -6.41 -3.41 -6.67
CA LEU A 229 -6.41 -4.88 -6.78
C LEU A 229 -6.62 -5.34 -8.22
N ALA A 230 -7.54 -4.72 -8.94
CA ALA A 230 -7.73 -4.97 -10.36
C ALA A 230 -6.47 -4.65 -11.17
N TYR A 231 -5.82 -3.53 -10.89
CA TYR A 231 -4.63 -3.08 -11.63
C TYR A 231 -3.43 -4.01 -11.43
N PHE A 232 -3.15 -4.42 -10.18
CA PHE A 232 -1.99 -5.27 -9.88
C PHE A 232 -2.28 -6.77 -10.04
N GLY A 233 -3.52 -7.20 -9.77
CA GLY A 233 -3.93 -8.61 -9.82
C GLY A 233 -4.62 -9.02 -11.13
N GLY A 234 -4.95 -8.07 -12.01
CA GLY A 234 -5.64 -8.36 -13.28
C GLY A 234 -7.10 -8.78 -13.13
N SER A 235 -7.72 -8.56 -11.97
CA SER A 235 -9.09 -9.00 -11.68
C SER A 235 -10.14 -8.08 -12.30
N ASN A 236 -10.82 -8.56 -13.34
CA ASN A 236 -11.96 -7.86 -13.94
C ASN A 236 -13.17 -7.80 -13.01
N GLU A 237 -13.31 -8.75 -12.08
CA GLU A 237 -14.37 -8.72 -11.06
C GLU A 237 -14.15 -7.55 -10.09
N ALA A 238 -12.94 -7.36 -9.57
CA ALA A 238 -12.58 -6.18 -8.78
C ALA A 238 -12.82 -4.91 -9.58
N ALA A 239 -12.39 -4.86 -10.84
CA ALA A 239 -12.52 -3.68 -11.68
C ALA A 239 -14.00 -3.28 -11.84
N ALA A 240 -14.88 -4.25 -12.09
CA ALA A 240 -16.31 -4.02 -12.22
C ALA A 240 -16.91 -3.48 -10.92
N ARG A 241 -16.58 -4.09 -9.78
CA ARG A 241 -17.04 -3.63 -8.45
C ARG A 241 -16.49 -2.25 -8.10
N ALA A 242 -15.22 -1.98 -8.42
CA ALA A 242 -14.58 -0.69 -8.22
C ALA A 242 -15.35 0.40 -8.97
N VAL A 243 -15.68 0.19 -10.25
CA VAL A 243 -16.44 1.17 -11.04
C VAL A 243 -17.79 1.48 -10.40
N VAL A 244 -18.53 0.49 -9.92
CA VAL A 244 -19.83 0.71 -9.25
C VAL A 244 -19.67 1.60 -8.02
N LEU A 245 -18.73 1.28 -7.13
CA LEU A 245 -18.52 2.04 -5.90
C LEU A 245 -17.98 3.45 -6.17
N LEU A 246 -17.11 3.59 -7.17
CA LEU A 246 -16.55 4.88 -7.57
C LEU A 246 -17.59 5.76 -8.27
N ASP A 247 -18.47 5.19 -9.08
CA ASP A 247 -19.62 5.92 -9.66
C ASP A 247 -20.54 6.44 -8.56
N GLU A 248 -20.83 5.61 -7.54
CA GLU A 248 -21.63 5.99 -6.39
C GLU A 248 -20.96 7.09 -5.54
N SER A 249 -19.64 6.99 -5.34
CA SER A 249 -18.84 7.99 -4.64
C SER A 249 -18.81 9.32 -5.39
N LEU A 250 -18.51 9.30 -6.69
CA LEU A 250 -18.40 10.51 -7.52
C LEU A 250 -19.76 11.17 -7.79
N ALA A 251 -20.86 10.43 -7.68
CA ALA A 251 -22.21 11.00 -7.70
C ALA A 251 -22.51 11.84 -6.45
N ARG A 252 -21.90 11.51 -5.31
CA ARG A 252 -22.02 12.30 -4.06
C ARG A 252 -21.05 13.46 -4.04
N GLU A 253 -19.81 13.22 -4.46
CA GLU A 253 -18.74 14.21 -4.49
C GLU A 253 -17.96 14.12 -5.79
N ALA A 254 -18.27 15.00 -6.73
CA ALA A 254 -17.66 14.99 -8.06
C ALA A 254 -16.19 15.46 -8.09
N VAL A 255 -15.69 16.04 -6.99
CA VAL A 255 -14.34 16.62 -6.89
C VAL A 255 -13.46 15.71 -6.06
N ASP A 256 -12.96 14.65 -6.70
CA ASP A 256 -12.09 13.66 -6.06
C ASP A 256 -11.08 13.12 -7.06
N VAL A 257 -9.84 13.58 -6.94
CA VAL A 257 -8.75 13.26 -7.85
C VAL A 257 -8.42 11.76 -7.81
N GLU A 258 -8.38 11.18 -6.61
CA GLU A 258 -8.01 9.77 -6.42
C GLU A 258 -9.13 8.85 -6.93
N ALA A 259 -10.39 9.15 -6.63
CA ALA A 259 -11.51 8.34 -7.14
C ALA A 259 -11.62 8.42 -8.67
N LEU A 260 -11.39 9.58 -9.29
CA LEU A 260 -11.37 9.71 -10.75
C LEU A 260 -10.23 8.92 -11.39
N LEU A 261 -9.05 8.90 -10.76
CA LEU A 261 -7.90 8.12 -11.23
C LEU A 261 -8.18 6.61 -11.14
N ALA A 262 -8.64 6.15 -9.97
CA ALA A 262 -9.03 4.78 -9.73
C ALA A 262 -10.12 4.34 -10.72
N ARG A 263 -11.13 5.18 -10.96
CA ARG A 263 -12.19 4.89 -11.91
C ARG A 263 -11.63 4.73 -13.32
N GLY A 264 -10.74 5.64 -13.73
CA GLY A 264 -10.05 5.56 -15.02
C GLY A 264 -9.29 4.25 -15.21
N ARG A 265 -8.51 3.84 -14.21
CA ARG A 265 -7.74 2.58 -14.22
C ARG A 265 -8.64 1.35 -14.29
N ALA A 266 -9.67 1.29 -13.44
CA ALA A 266 -10.63 0.18 -13.46
C ALA A 266 -11.37 0.08 -14.80
N LEU A 267 -11.72 1.20 -15.43
CA LEU A 267 -12.35 1.20 -16.76
C LEU A 267 -11.40 0.74 -17.87
N ILE A 268 -10.11 1.06 -17.80
CA ILE A 268 -9.10 0.55 -18.74
C ILE A 268 -8.99 -0.97 -18.62
N GLN A 269 -8.91 -1.49 -17.39
CA GLN A 269 -8.88 -2.94 -17.14
C GLN A 269 -10.09 -3.66 -17.76
N LEU A 270 -11.27 -3.02 -17.74
CA LEU A 270 -12.49 -3.53 -18.36
C LEU A 270 -12.59 -3.28 -19.88
N GLY A 271 -11.59 -2.65 -20.51
CA GLY A 271 -11.61 -2.28 -21.93
C GLY A 271 -12.57 -1.12 -22.26
N ARG A 272 -13.14 -0.44 -21.25
CA ARG A 272 -14.10 0.67 -21.41
C ARG A 272 -13.35 2.01 -21.63
N LEU A 273 -12.48 2.04 -22.64
CA LEU A 273 -11.55 3.14 -22.91
C LEU A 273 -12.21 4.53 -23.10
N PRO A 274 -13.37 4.68 -23.77
CA PRO A 274 -14.02 5.99 -23.90
C PRO A 274 -14.42 6.59 -22.55
N GLU A 275 -14.92 5.77 -21.63
CA GLU A 275 -15.33 6.20 -20.29
C GLU A 275 -14.12 6.47 -19.40
N ALA A 276 -13.05 5.69 -19.53
CA ALA A 276 -11.79 5.93 -18.84
C ALA A 276 -11.21 7.31 -19.18
N VAL A 277 -11.18 7.64 -20.48
CA VAL A 277 -10.71 8.96 -20.95
C VAL A 277 -11.55 10.08 -20.35
N LYS A 278 -12.88 9.93 -20.28
CA LYS A 278 -13.75 10.94 -19.66
C LYS A 278 -13.42 11.15 -18.18
N SER A 279 -13.15 10.09 -17.41
CA SER A 279 -12.74 10.20 -16.00
C SER A 279 -11.41 10.93 -15.86
N LEU A 280 -10.42 10.58 -16.68
CA LEU A 280 -9.07 11.15 -16.61
C LEU A 280 -9.05 12.61 -17.08
N GLU A 281 -9.85 12.97 -18.08
CA GLU A 281 -10.05 14.37 -18.49
C GLU A 281 -10.74 15.19 -17.39
N ALA A 282 -11.70 14.61 -16.67
CA ALA A 282 -12.30 15.26 -15.52
C ALA A 282 -11.27 15.49 -14.39
N LEU A 283 -10.43 14.50 -14.12
CA LEU A 283 -9.32 14.63 -13.16
C LEU A 283 -8.37 15.76 -13.57
N LEU A 284 -7.94 15.78 -14.83
CA LEU A 284 -6.98 16.78 -15.31
C LEU A 284 -7.56 18.20 -15.40
N LYS A 285 -8.89 18.37 -15.37
CA LYS A 285 -9.50 19.69 -15.16
C LYS A 285 -9.28 20.20 -13.73
N LEU A 286 -9.22 19.29 -12.75
CA LEU A 286 -8.96 19.61 -11.35
C LEU A 286 -7.45 19.77 -11.10
N SER A 287 -6.64 18.85 -11.65
CA SER A 287 -5.19 18.78 -11.46
C SER A 287 -4.46 18.66 -12.81
N PRO A 288 -4.26 19.76 -13.56
CA PRO A 288 -3.74 19.73 -14.93
C PRO A 288 -2.34 19.13 -15.11
N LYS A 289 -1.54 19.10 -14.03
CA LYS A 289 -0.17 18.60 -14.01
C LYS A 289 -0.04 17.24 -13.30
N HIS A 290 -1.14 16.51 -13.12
CA HIS A 290 -1.10 15.22 -12.45
C HIS A 290 -0.42 14.16 -13.33
N GLU A 291 0.87 13.91 -13.10
CA GLU A 291 1.74 13.06 -13.91
C GLU A 291 1.12 11.70 -14.23
N THR A 292 0.69 10.95 -13.21
CA THR A 292 0.07 9.63 -13.36
C THR A 292 -1.21 9.67 -14.22
N ALA A 293 -1.98 10.75 -14.14
CA ALA A 293 -3.23 10.84 -14.91
C ALA A 293 -2.95 11.18 -16.38
N LEU A 294 -1.94 12.02 -16.64
CA LEU A 294 -1.44 12.28 -18.00
C LEU A 294 -0.88 11.01 -18.63
N GLU A 295 -0.10 10.20 -17.90
CA GLU A 295 0.41 8.92 -18.38
C GLU A 295 -0.72 7.94 -18.73
N VAL A 296 -1.65 7.72 -17.80
CA VAL A 296 -2.77 6.79 -18.00
C VAL A 296 -3.68 7.26 -19.14
N LEU A 297 -3.93 8.58 -19.25
CA LEU A 297 -4.72 9.15 -20.34
C LEU A 297 -4.03 8.98 -21.70
N ALA A 298 -2.73 9.26 -21.78
CA ALA A 298 -1.98 9.11 -23.02
C ALA A 298 -1.96 7.65 -23.51
N SER A 299 -1.80 6.68 -22.59
CA SER A 299 -1.91 5.25 -22.90
C SER A 299 -3.31 4.89 -23.41
N ALA A 300 -4.37 5.28 -22.68
CA ALA A 300 -5.74 4.97 -23.08
C ALA A 300 -6.14 5.62 -24.42
N GLN A 301 -5.65 6.83 -24.70
CA GLN A 301 -5.85 7.49 -26.00
C GLN A 301 -5.11 6.76 -27.12
N HIS A 302 -3.87 6.33 -26.88
CA HIS A 302 -3.09 5.55 -27.84
C HIS A 302 -3.77 4.21 -28.15
N GLU A 303 -4.17 3.44 -27.12
CA GLU A 303 -4.85 2.15 -27.26
C GLU A 303 -6.23 2.27 -27.93
N SER A 304 -6.93 3.38 -27.73
CA SER A 304 -8.22 3.65 -28.41
C SER A 304 -8.06 4.27 -29.81
N GLY A 305 -6.85 4.31 -30.37
CA GLY A 305 -6.58 4.83 -31.72
C GLY A 305 -6.65 6.36 -31.84
N ARG A 306 -6.79 7.10 -30.74
CA ARG A 306 -6.82 8.57 -30.69
C ARG A 306 -5.41 9.14 -30.69
N ILE A 307 -4.63 8.79 -31.72
CA ILE A 307 -3.17 9.01 -31.77
C ILE A 307 -2.78 10.50 -31.66
N ARG A 308 -3.53 11.41 -32.32
CA ARG A 308 -3.28 12.86 -32.23
C ARG A 308 -3.51 13.42 -30.81
N SER A 309 -4.53 12.91 -30.12
CA SER A 309 -4.79 13.28 -28.72
C SER A 309 -3.68 12.74 -27.82
N ALA A 310 -3.28 11.47 -28.02
CA ALA A 310 -2.17 10.86 -27.29
C ALA A 310 -0.87 11.67 -27.43
N ARG A 311 -0.53 12.13 -28.65
CA ARG A 311 0.63 13.01 -28.88
C ARG A 311 0.58 14.26 -27.99
N THR A 312 -0.57 14.94 -27.97
CA THR A 312 -0.77 16.17 -27.19
C THR A 312 -0.66 15.91 -25.69
N THR A 313 -1.19 14.77 -25.22
CA THR A 313 -1.12 14.38 -23.81
C THR A 313 0.32 13.99 -23.41
N TYR A 314 1.06 13.30 -24.28
CA TYR A 314 2.48 13.00 -24.04
C TYR A 314 3.35 14.25 -24.02
N GLU A 315 3.08 15.25 -24.87
CA GLU A 315 3.78 16.55 -24.83
C GLU A 315 3.60 17.21 -23.45
N LYS A 316 2.37 17.25 -22.93
CA LYS A 316 2.09 17.74 -21.57
C LYS A 316 2.75 16.88 -20.48
N LEU A 317 2.75 15.56 -20.63
CA LEU A 317 3.40 14.66 -19.68
C LEU A 317 4.90 14.93 -19.58
N LEU A 318 5.56 15.17 -20.73
CA LEU A 318 6.98 15.47 -20.79
C LEU A 318 7.31 16.89 -20.29
N GLU A 319 6.39 17.85 -20.40
CA GLU A 319 6.51 19.15 -19.72
C GLU A 319 6.47 19.01 -18.19
N VAL A 320 5.68 18.06 -17.67
CA VAL A 320 5.58 17.78 -16.22
C VAL A 320 6.79 17.00 -15.73
N ASN A 321 7.18 15.93 -16.44
CA ASN A 321 8.33 15.11 -16.07
C ASN A 321 9.14 14.68 -17.31
N PRO A 322 10.25 15.38 -17.62
CA PRO A 322 11.10 15.05 -18.76
C PRO A 322 12.13 13.95 -18.46
N HIS A 323 12.21 13.43 -17.23
CA HIS A 323 13.31 12.57 -16.76
C HIS A 323 12.95 11.08 -16.72
N ARG A 324 11.75 10.69 -17.16
CA ARG A 324 11.33 9.29 -17.28
C ARG A 324 11.56 8.79 -18.70
N SER A 325 12.56 7.92 -18.88
CA SER A 325 12.91 7.30 -20.17
C SER A 325 11.70 6.69 -20.88
N ARG A 326 10.85 5.96 -20.13
CA ARG A 326 9.63 5.33 -20.65
C ARG A 326 8.65 6.30 -21.32
N TYR A 327 8.57 7.56 -20.88
CA TYR A 327 7.67 8.55 -21.48
C TYR A 327 8.15 8.95 -22.87
N HIS A 328 9.45 9.17 -23.03
CA HIS A 328 10.07 9.45 -24.32
C HIS A 328 9.93 8.27 -25.29
N GLY A 329 10.14 7.04 -24.82
CA GLY A 329 9.98 5.82 -25.64
C GLY A 329 8.54 5.62 -26.14
N ARG A 330 7.53 5.80 -25.28
CA ARG A 330 6.11 5.73 -25.69
C ARG A 330 5.73 6.89 -26.62
N TYR A 331 6.26 8.08 -26.37
CA TYR A 331 6.04 9.24 -27.23
C TYR A 331 6.64 9.04 -28.63
N ALA A 332 7.84 8.45 -28.73
CA ALA A 332 8.45 8.07 -30.00
C ALA A 332 7.54 7.12 -30.82
N HIS A 333 6.93 6.14 -30.15
CA HIS A 333 5.98 5.23 -30.79
C HIS A 333 4.77 5.96 -31.37
N VAL A 334 4.16 6.86 -30.60
CA VAL A 334 3.04 7.70 -31.06
C VAL A 334 3.43 8.59 -32.24
N LEU A 335 4.63 9.18 -32.21
CA LEU A 335 5.14 9.99 -33.32
C LEU A 335 5.36 9.15 -34.59
N GLY A 336 5.83 7.90 -34.45
CA GLY A 336 5.98 6.95 -35.55
C GLY A 336 4.65 6.64 -36.25
N GLN A 337 3.57 6.42 -35.49
CA GLN A 337 2.22 6.21 -36.03
C GLN A 337 1.67 7.44 -36.76
N LEU A 338 2.12 8.65 -36.39
CA LEU A 338 1.82 9.89 -37.09
C LEU A 338 2.79 10.19 -38.24
N GLN A 339 3.70 9.26 -38.56
CA GLN A 339 4.76 9.41 -39.57
C GLN A 339 5.74 10.57 -39.29
N GLU A 340 5.80 11.06 -38.04
CA GLU A 340 6.72 12.10 -37.59
C GLU A 340 8.08 11.49 -37.18
N TYR A 341 8.63 10.62 -38.03
CA TYR A 341 9.78 9.76 -37.71
C TYR A 341 11.02 10.51 -37.20
N SER A 342 11.32 11.70 -37.72
CA SER A 342 12.50 12.47 -37.28
C SER A 342 12.37 12.93 -35.83
N ARG A 343 11.17 13.34 -35.39
CA ARG A 343 10.90 13.64 -33.98
C ARG A 343 10.86 12.36 -33.14
N GLY A 344 10.32 11.27 -33.70
CA GLY A 344 10.30 9.97 -33.03
C GLY A 344 11.70 9.45 -32.72
N VAL A 345 12.65 9.58 -33.66
CA VAL A 345 14.07 9.25 -33.43
C VAL A 345 14.66 10.08 -32.30
N GLN A 346 14.47 11.40 -32.30
CA GLN A 346 14.96 12.26 -31.21
C GLN A 346 14.38 11.86 -29.85
N ALA A 347 13.08 11.52 -29.79
CA ALA A 347 12.45 11.06 -28.57
C ALA A 347 13.01 9.69 -28.12
N ALA A 348 13.19 8.74 -29.04
CA ALA A 348 13.75 7.43 -28.70
C ALA A 348 15.23 7.52 -28.28
N GLU A 349 16.03 8.36 -28.94
CA GLU A 349 17.41 8.68 -28.53
C GLU A 349 17.42 9.30 -27.13
N LYS A 350 16.51 10.25 -26.85
CA LYS A 350 16.38 10.83 -25.51
C LYS A 350 16.01 9.80 -24.45
N ALA A 351 15.16 8.84 -24.80
CA ALA A 351 14.82 7.73 -23.92
C ALA A 351 16.07 6.90 -23.55
N LEU A 352 16.93 6.63 -24.54
CA LEU A 352 18.19 5.89 -24.35
C LEU A 352 19.30 6.70 -23.67
N GLU A 353 19.32 8.03 -23.80
CA GLU A 353 20.19 8.88 -22.99
C GLU A 353 19.85 8.77 -21.49
N LEU A 354 18.57 8.67 -21.15
CA LEU A 354 18.08 8.55 -19.77
C LEU A 354 18.22 7.12 -19.24
N ASP A 355 17.97 6.14 -20.09
CA ASP A 355 18.08 4.72 -19.77
C ASP A 355 18.57 3.93 -21.00
N PRO A 356 19.89 3.69 -21.10
CA PRO A 356 20.46 2.92 -22.19
C PRO A 356 19.97 1.47 -22.25
N SER A 357 19.28 0.97 -21.22
CA SER A 357 18.75 -0.39 -21.16
C SER A 357 17.29 -0.52 -21.64
N LEU A 358 16.68 0.58 -22.08
CA LEU A 358 15.28 0.59 -22.48
C LEU A 358 15.06 -0.14 -23.82
N VAL A 359 14.76 -1.44 -23.72
CA VAL A 359 14.57 -2.35 -24.85
C VAL A 359 13.56 -1.82 -25.87
N GLN A 360 12.44 -1.24 -25.44
CA GLN A 360 11.40 -0.76 -26.34
C GLN A 360 11.88 0.38 -27.24
N ALA A 361 12.79 1.25 -26.74
CA ALA A 361 13.37 2.32 -27.54
C ALA A 361 14.37 1.78 -28.56
N HIS A 362 15.20 0.79 -28.19
CA HIS A 362 16.05 0.07 -29.14
C HIS A 362 15.24 -0.61 -30.25
N GLN A 363 14.18 -1.34 -29.89
CA GLN A 363 13.31 -2.01 -30.87
C GLN A 363 12.65 -1.01 -31.82
N TRP A 364 12.15 0.11 -31.31
CA TRP A 364 11.54 1.14 -32.15
C TRP A 364 12.54 1.78 -33.11
N LEU A 365 13.76 2.09 -32.65
CA LEU A 365 14.83 2.62 -33.50
C LEU A 365 15.29 1.61 -34.55
N GLN A 366 15.43 0.32 -34.18
CA GLN A 366 15.73 -0.75 -35.13
C GLN A 366 14.73 -0.76 -36.29
N MET A 367 13.43 -0.91 -36.00
CA MET A 367 12.38 -0.96 -37.03
C MET A 367 12.35 0.32 -37.87
N THR A 368 12.56 1.48 -37.23
CA THR A 368 12.58 2.78 -37.94
C THR A 368 13.74 2.89 -38.91
N TRP A 369 14.93 2.38 -38.55
CA TRP A 369 16.10 2.40 -39.42
C TRP A 369 16.04 1.35 -40.53
N GLU A 370 15.45 0.18 -40.27
CA GLU A 370 15.17 -0.83 -41.31
C GLU A 370 14.26 -0.26 -42.41
N HIS A 371 13.15 0.38 -42.02
CA HIS A 371 12.22 1.02 -42.95
C HIS A 371 12.89 2.16 -43.76
N ARG A 372 13.94 2.78 -43.21
CA ARG A 372 14.72 3.85 -43.87
C ARG A 372 15.93 3.33 -44.65
N GLY A 373 16.15 2.02 -44.72
CA GLY A 373 17.26 1.40 -45.45
C GLY A 373 18.64 1.58 -44.80
N MET A 374 18.69 1.94 -43.51
CA MET A 374 19.94 2.20 -42.77
C MET A 374 20.36 0.95 -41.97
N ALA A 375 20.86 -0.07 -42.67
CA ALA A 375 21.16 -1.40 -42.11
C ALA A 375 22.11 -1.35 -40.89
N ASP A 376 23.22 -0.61 -40.97
CA ASP A 376 24.21 -0.53 -39.89
C ASP A 376 23.60 0.00 -38.56
N ARG A 377 22.71 0.99 -38.66
CA ARG A 377 22.02 1.57 -37.49
C ARG A 377 20.99 0.61 -36.92
N ALA A 378 20.25 -0.07 -37.80
CA ALA A 378 19.31 -1.10 -37.37
C ALA A 378 20.00 -2.24 -36.64
N ASP A 379 21.12 -2.74 -37.18
CA ASP A 379 21.89 -3.84 -36.62
C ASP A 379 22.46 -3.50 -35.24
N TYR A 380 22.95 -2.27 -35.04
CA TYR A 380 23.36 -1.77 -33.73
C TYR A 380 22.23 -1.89 -32.69
N HIS A 381 21.05 -1.34 -32.98
CA HIS A 381 19.94 -1.38 -32.02
C HIS A 381 19.39 -2.81 -31.82
N ARG A 382 19.43 -3.66 -32.86
CA ARG A 382 19.08 -5.09 -32.74
C ARG A 382 20.02 -5.81 -31.77
N GLN A 383 21.32 -5.58 -31.88
CA GLN A 383 22.32 -6.17 -30.99
C GLN A 383 22.11 -5.71 -29.54
N MET A 384 21.92 -4.41 -29.32
CA MET A 384 21.70 -3.85 -27.99
C MET A 384 20.42 -4.43 -27.33
N ALA A 385 19.30 -4.48 -28.06
CA ALA A 385 18.07 -5.11 -27.56
C ALA A 385 18.28 -6.59 -27.24
N GLY A 386 19.00 -7.33 -28.09
CA GLY A 386 19.29 -8.75 -27.89
C GLY A 386 20.15 -9.04 -26.66
N GLN A 387 21.17 -8.21 -26.38
CA GLN A 387 22.01 -8.34 -25.20
C GLN A 387 21.22 -8.16 -23.89
N MET A 388 20.26 -7.25 -23.89
CA MET A 388 19.42 -6.98 -22.71
C MET A 388 18.39 -8.09 -22.45
N VAL A 389 17.87 -8.71 -23.51
CA VAL A 389 16.94 -9.85 -23.40
C VAL A 389 17.69 -11.14 -23.03
N GLY A 390 18.91 -11.34 -23.53
CA GLY A 390 19.72 -12.53 -23.28
C GLY A 390 20.52 -12.53 -21.97
N GLY A 391 20.76 -11.37 -21.35
CA GLY A 391 21.52 -11.22 -20.10
C GLY A 391 20.70 -11.27 -18.80
N GLY A 392 19.37 -11.39 -18.89
CA GLY A 392 18.42 -11.29 -17.76
C GLY A 392 18.36 -12.49 -16.81
N GLY A 393 19.48 -13.16 -16.55
CA GLY A 393 19.60 -14.17 -15.49
C GLY A 393 20.10 -13.53 -14.19
N GLY A 394 19.22 -12.85 -13.45
CA GLY A 394 19.51 -12.39 -12.09
C GLY A 394 19.34 -10.89 -11.87
N GLY A 395 18.11 -10.46 -11.61
CA GLY A 395 17.82 -9.09 -11.22
C GLY A 395 16.31 -8.88 -11.14
N GLY A 396 15.72 -9.23 -10.00
CA GLY A 396 14.28 -9.07 -9.75
C GLY A 396 13.86 -7.61 -9.76
N GLY A 397 13.41 -7.12 -10.92
CA GLY A 397 12.55 -5.94 -11.02
C GLY A 397 11.12 -6.43 -11.11
N ALA A 398 10.32 -6.12 -10.09
CA ALA A 398 8.89 -6.44 -10.05
C ALA A 398 8.19 -5.95 -11.32
N GLY A 399 7.64 -6.88 -12.08
CA GLY A 399 6.78 -6.59 -13.22
C GLY A 399 5.45 -6.06 -12.72
N GLU A 400 5.15 -4.80 -13.00
CA GLU A 400 3.79 -4.29 -13.00
C GLU A 400 3.28 -4.34 -14.44
N GLY A 401 2.20 -5.11 -14.63
CA GLY A 401 1.66 -5.50 -15.93
C GLY A 401 1.22 -4.33 -16.79
N GLY A 402 2.01 -4.04 -17.82
CA GLY A 402 1.54 -3.37 -19.03
C GLY A 402 1.17 -4.43 -20.06
N GLY A 403 -0.11 -4.74 -20.18
CA GLY A 403 -0.66 -5.57 -21.27
C GLY A 403 -0.50 -4.86 -22.61
N GLY A 404 0.70 -4.91 -23.18
CA GLY A 404 0.97 -4.51 -24.56
C GLY A 404 0.67 -5.67 -25.49
N GLY A 405 -0.53 -5.67 -26.08
CA GLY A 405 -0.79 -6.48 -27.28
C GLY A 405 0.19 -6.08 -28.37
N GLY A 406 1.01 -7.04 -28.83
CA GLY A 406 1.93 -6.84 -29.94
C GLY A 406 1.16 -6.48 -31.22
N PRO A 407 1.75 -5.68 -32.11
CA PRO A 407 1.14 -5.45 -33.41
C PRO A 407 1.24 -6.73 -34.24
N GLU A 408 0.08 -7.28 -34.62
CA GLU A 408 -0.01 -8.17 -35.76
C GLU A 408 0.44 -7.42 -37.01
N ALA A 409 1.28 -8.08 -37.79
CA ALA A 409 1.87 -7.57 -39.02
C ALA A 409 0.78 -7.19 -40.05
N VAL A 410 0.95 -6.03 -40.68
CA VAL A 410 0.49 -5.77 -42.04
C VAL A 410 1.67 -5.29 -42.85
#